data_AF-A0A9E1WUL7-F1
#
_entry.id   AF-A0A9E1WUL7-F1
#
_cell.length_a   1.000
_cell.length_b   1.000
_cell.length_c   1.000
_cell.angle_alpha   90.00
_cell.angle_beta   90.00
_cell.angle_gamma   90.00
#
_symmetry.space_group_name_H-M   'P 1'
#
loop_
_entity.id
_entity.type
_entity.pdbx_description
1 polymer ?
#
loop_
_entity_poly.entity_id
_entity_poly.type
_entity_poly.pdbx_seq_one_letter_code
_entity_poly.pdbx_strand_id
1 'polypeptide(L)'
;MIGIILGALQVADPLSAELFLGSLIFLAVALNGWCLSASLQSKNTNEPSDDSVKLDSILEAMQMSENAKRILFRDRELLLLRETVQNDIAKSDFHAALVLCDQMANVFGAVEEAEEMRTRVQEIIHQHHEDRIQDEMLQLSKFIQKQQWVEAYQFSARMRRLYPESPLLHGLEQKIADARTQYR
;
A
#
# COMPACT_ATOMS: atom_id res chain seq x y z
N MET A 1 8.04 39.69 -63.16
CA MET A 1 9.16 40.64 -63.30
C MET A 1 10.36 40.09 -62.51
N ILE A 2 10.94 38.92 -62.84
CA ILE A 2 11.99 38.69 -63.84
C ILE A 2 12.57 40.00 -64.39
N GLY A 3 13.71 40.45 -63.86
CA GLY A 3 14.42 41.58 -64.45
C GLY A 3 15.33 42.44 -63.57
N ILE A 4 16.01 41.92 -62.53
CA ILE A 4 17.20 42.59 -61.96
C ILE A 4 18.24 41.55 -61.48
N ILE A 5 18.54 40.55 -62.32
CA ILE A 5 19.62 39.56 -62.05
C ILE A 5 20.91 39.92 -62.84
N LEU A 6 20.96 41.06 -63.53
CA LEU A 6 22.08 41.39 -64.42
C LEU A 6 22.69 42.75 -64.04
N GLY A 7 23.68 42.75 -63.13
CA GLY A 7 24.40 44.00 -62.84
C GLY A 7 25.43 44.01 -61.70
N ALA A 8 25.43 43.03 -60.79
CA ALA A 8 26.37 43.02 -59.66
C ALA A 8 27.42 41.90 -59.77
N LEU A 9 28.03 41.78 -60.94
CA LEU A 9 29.28 41.06 -61.11
C LEU A 9 30.35 42.09 -61.49
N GLN A 10 30.88 42.82 -60.52
CA GLN A 10 32.30 43.21 -60.42
C GLN A 10 32.52 44.22 -59.29
N VAL A 11 33.47 43.87 -58.42
CA VAL A 11 34.09 44.65 -57.33
C VAL A 11 33.22 44.81 -56.08
N ALA A 12 33.11 43.73 -55.29
CA ALA A 12 32.85 43.83 -53.86
C ALA A 12 34.12 43.39 -53.13
N ASP A 13 34.76 44.32 -52.42
CA ASP A 13 35.90 44.03 -51.56
C ASP A 13 35.52 42.97 -50.50
N PRO A 14 36.42 42.04 -50.16
CA PRO A 14 36.12 40.95 -49.22
C PRO A 14 35.69 41.45 -47.82
N LEU A 15 35.99 42.71 -47.48
CA LEU A 15 35.66 43.32 -46.20
C LEU A 15 34.16 43.67 -46.04
N SER A 16 33.46 44.03 -47.12
CA SER A 16 32.04 44.41 -47.02
C SER A 16 31.12 43.20 -46.93
N ALA A 17 31.49 42.08 -47.56
CA ALA A 17 30.71 40.84 -47.51
C ALA A 17 30.66 40.24 -46.09
N GLU A 18 31.78 40.28 -45.36
CA GLU A 18 31.89 39.84 -43.96
C GLU A 18 31.00 40.66 -43.02
N LEU A 19 30.94 41.99 -43.20
CA LEU A 19 30.12 42.88 -42.39
C LEU A 19 28.61 42.67 -42.60
N PHE A 20 28.20 42.44 -43.85
CA PHE A 20 26.79 42.13 -44.15
C PHE A 20 26.37 40.76 -43.61
N LEU A 21 27.24 39.75 -43.66
CA LEU A 21 26.94 38.43 -43.10
C LEU A 21 26.78 38.49 -41.56
N GLY A 22 27.67 39.22 -40.88
CA GLY A 22 27.62 39.38 -39.42
C GLY A 22 26.34 40.08 -38.94
N SER A 23 25.89 41.11 -39.65
CA SER A 23 24.63 41.81 -39.34
C SER A 23 23.40 40.92 -39.46
N LEU A 24 23.37 40.04 -40.46
CA LEU A 24 22.21 39.18 -40.74
C LEU A 24 22.06 38.07 -39.69
N ILE A 25 23.17 37.53 -39.20
CA ILE A 25 23.19 36.53 -38.12
C ILE A 25 22.73 37.15 -36.79
N PHE A 26 23.21 38.36 -36.45
CA PHE A 26 22.82 39.05 -35.22
C PHE A 26 21.32 39.34 -35.16
N LEU A 27 20.73 39.76 -36.27
CA LEU A 27 19.29 40.06 -36.35
C LEU A 27 18.44 38.79 -36.24
N ALA A 28 18.89 37.67 -36.81
CA ALA A 28 18.24 36.38 -36.66
C ALA A 28 18.26 35.88 -35.21
N VAL A 29 19.38 36.00 -34.50
CA VAL A 29 19.48 35.59 -33.09
C VAL A 29 18.61 36.47 -32.19
N ALA A 30 18.57 37.79 -32.44
CA ALA A 30 17.75 38.71 -31.67
C ALA A 30 16.24 38.44 -31.84
N LEU A 31 15.78 38.13 -33.06
CA LEU A 31 14.38 37.76 -33.33
C LEU A 31 13.98 36.44 -32.65
N ASN A 32 14.87 35.44 -32.70
CA ASN A 32 14.62 34.17 -32.02
C ASN A 32 14.59 34.34 -30.50
N GLY A 33 15.48 35.16 -29.92
CA GLY A 33 15.47 35.50 -28.50
C GLY A 33 14.18 36.20 -28.06
N TRP A 34 13.72 37.18 -28.86
CA TRP A 34 12.49 37.92 -28.56
C TRP A 34 11.22 37.05 -28.67
N CYS A 35 11.19 36.13 -29.63
CA CYS A 35 10.06 35.21 -29.81
C CYS A 35 10.01 34.17 -28.66
N LEU A 36 11.16 33.70 -28.18
CA LEU A 36 11.24 32.78 -27.05
C LEU A 36 10.82 33.46 -25.73
N SER A 37 11.23 34.71 -25.51
CA SER A 37 10.84 35.47 -24.33
C SER A 37 9.35 35.82 -24.32
N ALA A 38 8.79 36.16 -25.48
CA ALA A 38 7.35 36.43 -25.61
C ALA A 38 6.49 35.17 -25.37
N SER A 39 6.97 33.99 -25.80
CA SER A 39 6.28 32.72 -25.55
C SER A 39 6.31 32.30 -24.07
N LEU A 40 7.37 32.62 -23.33
CA LEU A 40 7.46 32.34 -21.89
C LEU A 40 6.59 33.29 -21.05
N GLN A 41 6.37 34.52 -21.54
CA GLN A 41 5.57 35.51 -20.83
C GLN A 41 4.06 35.39 -21.08
N SER A 42 3.64 34.64 -22.12
CA SER A 42 2.23 34.44 -22.48
C SER A 42 1.48 33.40 -21.63
N LYS A 43 2.10 32.80 -20.60
CA LYS A 43 1.44 31.84 -19.69
C LYS A 43 1.18 32.43 -18.30
N ASN A 44 0.73 33.68 -18.26
CA ASN A 44 0.21 34.31 -17.04
C ASN A 44 -1.26 34.71 -17.22
N THR A 45 -2.07 33.76 -17.69
CA THR A 45 -3.53 33.85 -17.56
C THR A 45 -3.87 33.63 -16.09
N ASN A 46 -4.30 34.71 -15.44
CA ASN A 46 -4.84 34.74 -14.08
C ASN A 46 -6.11 33.87 -13.97
N GLU A 47 -5.97 32.55 -13.98
CA GLU A 47 -6.90 31.66 -13.29
C GLU A 47 -6.37 31.49 -11.86
N PRO A 48 -7.19 31.67 -10.81
CA PRO A 48 -6.81 31.23 -9.48
C PRO A 48 -6.64 29.71 -9.56
N SER A 49 -5.38 29.27 -9.64
CA SER A 49 -5.02 27.85 -9.71
C SER A 49 -5.57 27.14 -8.47
N ASP A 50 -6.38 26.10 -8.67
CA ASP A 50 -6.86 25.14 -7.66
C ASP A 50 -5.76 24.71 -6.65
N ASP A 51 -4.50 24.75 -7.11
CA ASP A 51 -3.32 24.47 -6.29
C ASP A 51 -3.09 25.48 -5.15
N SER A 52 -3.41 26.77 -5.30
CA SER A 52 -3.26 27.75 -4.21
C SER A 52 -4.28 27.49 -3.10
N VAL A 53 -5.50 27.09 -3.45
CA VAL A 53 -6.58 26.74 -2.50
C VAL A 53 -6.22 25.46 -1.72
N LYS A 54 -5.62 24.46 -2.39
CA LYS A 54 -5.09 23.25 -1.71
C LYS A 54 -3.92 23.57 -0.79
N LEU A 55 -3.01 24.46 -1.19
CA LEU A 55 -1.88 24.86 -0.34
C LEU A 55 -2.33 25.64 0.90
N ASP A 56 -3.30 26.54 0.76
CA ASP A 56 -3.84 27.31 1.88
C ASP A 56 -4.56 26.40 2.90
N SER A 57 -5.37 25.44 2.43
CA SER A 57 -6.01 24.45 3.31
C SER A 57 -5.01 23.51 4.01
N ILE A 58 -3.89 23.16 3.37
CA ILE A 58 -2.80 22.41 4.00
C ILE A 58 -2.06 23.27 5.03
N LEU A 59 -1.82 24.56 4.73
CA LEU A 59 -1.18 25.50 5.64
C LEU A 59 -2.04 25.72 6.89
N GLU A 60 -3.35 25.91 6.70
CA GLU A 60 -4.34 26.00 7.77
C GLU A 60 -4.34 24.71 8.61
N ALA A 61 -4.33 23.54 7.96
CA ALA A 61 -4.20 22.26 8.65
C ALA A 61 -2.90 22.10 9.43
N MET A 62 -1.78 22.67 8.95
CA MET A 62 -0.50 22.66 9.67
C MET A 62 -0.50 23.55 10.91
N GLN A 63 -1.26 24.66 10.87
CA GLN A 63 -1.38 25.62 11.98
C GLN A 63 -2.40 25.18 13.04
N MET A 64 -3.23 24.17 12.76
CA MET A 64 -4.18 23.61 13.72
C MET A 64 -3.51 22.82 14.85
N SER A 65 -4.09 22.93 16.05
CA SER A 65 -3.75 22.08 17.19
C SER A 65 -3.97 20.60 16.87
N GLU A 66 -3.14 19.73 17.44
CA GLU A 66 -3.17 18.29 17.19
C GLU A 66 -4.52 17.65 17.57
N ASN A 67 -5.18 18.18 18.59
CA ASN A 67 -6.54 17.75 18.97
C ASN A 67 -7.58 18.09 17.90
N ALA A 68 -7.44 19.24 17.23
CA ALA A 68 -8.35 19.63 16.15
C ALA A 68 -8.15 18.74 14.92
N LYS A 69 -6.90 18.41 14.57
CA LYS A 69 -6.60 17.45 13.49
C LYS A 69 -7.20 16.07 13.76
N ARG A 70 -7.04 15.55 14.99
CA ARG A 70 -7.61 14.25 15.39
C ARG A 70 -9.12 14.20 15.26
N ILE A 71 -9.82 15.30 15.55
CA ILE A 71 -11.28 15.38 15.40
C ILE A 71 -11.67 15.47 13.92
N LEU A 72 -11.02 16.34 13.15
CA LEU A 72 -11.35 16.58 11.74
C LEU A 72 -11.06 15.39 10.83
N PHE A 73 -9.93 14.70 11.05
CA PHE A 73 -9.51 13.56 10.25
C PHE A 73 -9.94 12.21 10.82
N ARG A 74 -10.70 12.21 11.93
CA ARG A 74 -11.13 11.00 12.64
C ARG A 74 -11.73 9.95 11.72
N ASP A 75 -12.73 10.33 10.93
CA ASP A 75 -13.51 9.37 10.14
C ASP A 75 -12.67 8.76 9.03
N ARG A 76 -11.72 9.53 8.47
CA ARG A 76 -10.75 9.05 7.50
C ARG A 76 -9.75 8.08 8.12
N GLU A 77 -9.25 8.40 9.31
CA GLU A 77 -8.34 7.50 10.06
C GLU A 77 -9.04 6.18 10.38
N LEU A 78 -10.29 6.21 10.87
CA LEU A 78 -11.08 5.02 11.15
C LEU A 78 -11.35 4.18 9.90
N LEU A 79 -11.66 4.81 8.76
CA LEU A 79 -11.84 4.08 7.50
C LEU A 79 -10.57 3.33 7.09
N LEU A 80 -9.41 3.99 7.19
CA LEU A 80 -8.12 3.36 6.85
C LEU A 80 -7.79 2.21 7.80
N LEU A 81 -8.06 2.37 9.10
CA LEU A 81 -7.86 1.30 10.08
C LEU A 81 -8.75 0.10 9.78
N ARG A 82 -10.04 0.30 9.48
CA ARG A 82 -10.96 -0.79 9.11
C ARG A 82 -10.46 -1.56 7.88
N GLU A 83 -10.11 -0.84 6.82
CA GLU A 83 -9.65 -1.45 5.57
C GLU A 83 -8.35 -2.24 5.80
N THR A 84 -7.42 -1.68 6.57
CA THR A 84 -6.13 -2.33 6.85
C THR A 84 -6.33 -3.59 7.70
N VAL A 85 -7.16 -3.53 8.74
CA VAL A 85 -7.50 -4.70 9.56
C VAL A 85 -8.11 -5.81 8.70
N GLN A 86 -9.06 -5.48 7.82
CA GLN A 86 -9.67 -6.47 6.92
C GLN A 86 -8.65 -7.10 5.98
N ASN A 87 -7.72 -6.31 5.45
CA ASN A 87 -6.65 -6.79 4.60
C ASN A 87 -5.68 -7.73 5.35
N ASP A 88 -5.35 -7.41 6.60
CA ASP A 88 -4.45 -8.21 7.43
C ASP A 88 -5.12 -9.53 7.85
N ILE A 89 -6.41 -9.51 8.17
CA ILE A 89 -7.21 -10.73 8.36
C ILE A 89 -7.19 -11.59 7.09
N ALA A 90 -7.37 -10.99 5.91
CA ALA A 90 -7.36 -11.72 4.64
C ALA A 90 -5.98 -12.34 4.32
N LYS A 91 -4.90 -11.73 4.77
CA LYS A 91 -3.53 -12.25 4.67
C LYS A 91 -3.17 -13.24 5.79
N SER A 92 -4.08 -13.50 6.72
CA SER A 92 -3.83 -14.28 7.94
C SER A 92 -2.73 -13.68 8.84
N ASP A 93 -2.48 -12.36 8.75
CA ASP A 93 -1.63 -11.63 9.68
C ASP A 93 -2.46 -11.12 10.85
N PHE A 94 -2.84 -12.04 11.73
CA PHE A 94 -3.73 -11.74 12.83
C PHE A 94 -3.10 -10.86 13.91
N HIS A 95 -1.77 -10.91 14.05
CA HIS A 95 -1.08 -10.09 15.04
C HIS A 95 -1.10 -8.61 14.65
N ALA A 96 -0.83 -8.31 13.38
CA ALA A 96 -0.96 -6.94 12.86
C ALA A 96 -2.39 -6.42 13.01
N ALA A 97 -3.38 -7.24 12.67
CA ALA A 97 -4.80 -6.90 12.83
C ALA A 97 -5.16 -6.53 14.29
N LEU A 98 -4.69 -7.29 15.29
CA LEU A 98 -4.93 -6.99 16.70
C LEU A 98 -4.29 -5.67 17.15
N VAL A 99 -3.07 -5.39 16.71
CA VAL A 99 -2.38 -4.12 17.00
C VAL A 99 -3.13 -2.93 16.39
N LEU A 100 -3.67 -3.09 15.19
CA LEU A 100 -4.51 -2.06 14.56
C LEU A 100 -5.83 -1.84 15.32
N CYS A 101 -6.42 -2.88 15.92
CA CYS A 101 -7.56 -2.71 16.82
C CYS A 101 -7.18 -1.86 18.07
N ASP A 102 -5.99 -2.06 18.64
CA ASP A 102 -5.48 -1.21 19.74
C ASP A 102 -5.32 0.25 19.30
N GLN A 103 -4.83 0.48 18.09
CA GLN A 103 -4.70 1.83 17.52
C GLN A 103 -6.07 2.47 17.31
N MET A 104 -7.06 1.71 16.84
CA MET A 104 -8.43 2.18 16.66
C MET A 104 -9.08 2.57 18.00
N ALA A 105 -8.79 1.85 19.08
CA ALA A 105 -9.27 2.19 20.43
C ALA A 105 -8.72 3.54 20.94
N ASN A 106 -7.57 3.99 20.44
CA ASN A 106 -7.00 5.30 20.79
C ASN A 106 -7.64 6.48 20.03
N VAL A 107 -8.51 6.19 19.05
CA VAL A 107 -9.26 7.22 18.32
C VAL A 107 -10.50 7.62 19.12
N PHE A 108 -10.73 8.92 19.27
CA PHE A 108 -11.79 9.45 20.13
C PHE A 108 -13.19 8.95 19.73
N GLY A 109 -13.86 8.26 20.65
CA GLY A 109 -15.23 7.76 20.46
C GLY A 109 -15.33 6.46 19.63
N ALA A 110 -14.21 5.81 19.30
CA ALA A 110 -14.19 4.56 18.54
C ALA A 110 -13.85 3.31 19.38
N VAL A 111 -13.81 3.44 20.72
CA VAL A 111 -13.42 2.36 21.64
C VAL A 111 -14.34 1.15 21.51
N GLU A 112 -15.66 1.36 21.51
CA GLU A 112 -16.63 0.27 21.41
C GLU A 112 -16.48 -0.51 20.11
N GLU A 113 -16.32 0.19 19.00
CA GLU A 113 -16.07 -0.42 17.70
C GLU A 113 -14.74 -1.19 17.67
N ALA A 114 -13.71 -0.68 18.33
CA ALA A 114 -12.42 -1.34 18.45
C ALA A 114 -12.49 -2.64 19.24
N GLU A 115 -13.24 -2.67 20.34
CA GLU A 115 -13.47 -3.89 21.10
C GLU A 115 -14.28 -4.92 20.31
N GLU A 116 -15.32 -4.47 19.58
CA GLU A 116 -16.11 -5.35 18.73
C GLU A 116 -15.24 -5.98 17.62
N MET A 117 -14.42 -5.17 16.96
CA MET A 117 -13.49 -5.63 15.94
C MET A 117 -12.45 -6.59 16.52
N ARG A 118 -11.88 -6.28 17.69
CA ARG A 118 -10.91 -7.16 18.38
C ARG A 118 -11.53 -8.51 18.69
N THR A 119 -12.77 -8.53 19.18
CA THR A 119 -13.51 -9.76 19.48
C THR A 119 -13.70 -10.61 18.22
N ARG A 120 -14.08 -9.98 17.09
CA ARG A 120 -14.21 -10.68 15.80
C ARG A 120 -12.87 -11.27 15.33
N VAL A 121 -11.77 -10.52 15.47
CA VAL A 121 -10.44 -11.01 15.09
C VAL A 121 -10.04 -12.21 15.94
N GLN A 122 -10.27 -12.15 17.26
CA GLN A 122 -10.00 -13.26 18.17
C GLN A 122 -10.81 -14.52 17.83
N GLU A 123 -12.07 -14.36 17.46
CA GLU A 123 -12.91 -15.47 17.00
C GLU A 123 -12.33 -16.13 15.74
N ILE A 124 -11.93 -15.33 14.74
CA ILE A 124 -11.30 -15.83 13.52
C ILE A 124 -9.99 -16.55 13.81
N ILE A 125 -9.17 -16.00 14.72
CA ILE A 125 -7.93 -16.64 15.18
C ILE A 125 -8.24 -18.01 15.78
N HIS A 126 -9.24 -18.09 16.67
CA HIS A 126 -9.63 -19.33 17.32
C HIS A 126 -10.08 -20.38 16.30
N GLN A 127 -10.97 -20.02 15.38
CA GLN A 127 -11.44 -20.88 14.30
C GLN A 127 -10.28 -21.38 13.44
N HIS A 128 -9.38 -20.49 13.02
CA HIS A 128 -8.23 -20.88 12.22
C HIS A 128 -7.29 -21.84 12.97
N HIS A 129 -7.07 -21.63 14.28
CA HIS A 129 -6.31 -22.57 15.10
C HIS A 129 -7.00 -23.94 15.20
N GLU A 130 -8.32 -23.95 15.36
CA GLU A 130 -9.11 -25.17 15.46
C GLU A 130 -9.10 -25.96 14.14
N ASP A 131 -9.28 -25.28 13.00
CA ASP A 131 -9.18 -25.85 11.65
C ASP A 131 -7.81 -26.51 11.43
N ARG A 132 -6.72 -25.83 11.82
CA ARG A 132 -5.38 -26.41 11.73
C ARG A 132 -5.23 -27.66 12.59
N ILE A 133 -5.82 -27.69 13.78
CA ILE A 133 -5.81 -28.88 14.63
C ILE A 133 -6.61 -30.01 13.97
N GLN A 134 -7.75 -29.71 13.37
CA GLN A 134 -8.57 -30.70 12.66
C GLN A 134 -7.83 -31.30 11.45
N ASP A 135 -7.13 -30.49 10.67
CA ASP A 135 -6.30 -30.95 9.56
C ASP A 135 -5.20 -31.93 10.01
N GLU A 136 -4.54 -31.61 11.13
CA GLU A 136 -3.55 -32.50 11.75
C GLU A 136 -4.21 -33.79 12.28
N MET A 137 -5.46 -33.74 12.76
CA MET A 137 -6.22 -34.94 13.13
C MET A 137 -6.56 -35.84 11.94
N LEU A 138 -6.74 -35.26 10.75
CA LEU A 138 -6.85 -36.06 9.52
C LEU A 138 -5.53 -36.75 9.16
N GLN A 139 -4.37 -36.21 9.57
CA GLN A 139 -3.10 -36.94 9.43
C GLN A 139 -2.99 -38.10 10.42
N LEU A 140 -3.44 -37.90 11.66
CA LEU A 140 -3.49 -38.99 12.64
C LEU A 140 -4.39 -40.13 12.18
N SER A 141 -5.58 -39.82 11.63
CA SER A 141 -6.50 -40.85 11.15
C SER A 141 -5.88 -41.68 10.00
N LYS A 142 -5.06 -41.06 9.14
CA LYS A 142 -4.28 -41.78 8.11
C LYS A 142 -3.26 -42.76 8.71
N PHE A 143 -2.57 -42.38 9.79
CA PHE A 143 -1.65 -43.31 10.48
C PHE A 143 -2.40 -44.51 11.07
N ILE A 144 -3.56 -44.27 11.68
CA ILE A 144 -4.42 -45.34 12.22
C ILE A 144 -4.90 -46.26 11.10
N GLN A 145 -5.39 -45.71 9.98
CA GLN A 145 -5.86 -46.50 8.84
C GLN A 145 -4.76 -47.37 8.22
N LYS A 146 -3.52 -46.87 8.18
CA LYS A 146 -2.34 -47.62 7.72
C LYS A 146 -1.78 -48.58 8.78
N GLN A 147 -2.40 -48.68 9.95
CA GLN A 147 -1.93 -49.50 11.09
C GLN A 147 -0.51 -49.12 11.56
N GLN A 148 -0.12 -47.86 11.35
CA GLN A 148 1.15 -47.28 11.78
C GLN A 148 1.04 -46.80 13.23
N TRP A 149 0.98 -47.75 14.15
CA TRP A 149 0.65 -47.49 15.56
C TRP A 149 1.69 -46.65 16.28
N VAL A 150 2.98 -46.91 16.04
CA VAL A 150 4.08 -46.19 16.72
C VAL A 150 4.09 -44.72 16.30
N GLU A 151 3.91 -44.47 15.01
CA GLU A 151 3.82 -43.14 14.42
C GLU A 151 2.60 -42.38 14.95
N ALA A 152 1.45 -43.05 15.08
CA ALA A 152 0.24 -42.46 15.64
C ALA A 152 0.44 -41.99 17.09
N TYR A 153 1.08 -42.79 17.96
CA TYR A 153 1.38 -42.40 19.34
C TYR A 153 2.42 -41.27 19.44
N GLN A 154 3.45 -41.29 18.59
CA GLN A 154 4.42 -40.20 18.55
C GLN A 154 3.78 -38.90 18.08
N PHE A 155 2.88 -38.97 17.10
CA PHE A 155 2.12 -37.84 16.61
C PHE A 155 1.19 -37.27 17.69
N SER A 156 0.43 -38.10 18.40
CA SER A 156 -0.43 -37.64 19.50
C SER A 156 0.36 -36.96 20.61
N ALA A 157 1.51 -37.52 20.99
CA ALA A 157 2.40 -36.92 21.99
C ALA A 157 2.95 -35.56 21.54
N ARG A 158 3.27 -35.42 20.25
CA ARG A 158 3.70 -34.14 19.66
C ARG A 158 2.59 -33.11 19.69
N MET A 159 1.38 -33.48 19.25
CA MET A 159 0.23 -32.59 19.22
C MET A 159 -0.13 -32.05 20.62
N ARG A 160 -0.08 -32.90 21.66
CA ARG A 160 -0.32 -32.48 23.05
C ARG A 160 0.72 -31.47 23.56
N ARG A 161 1.96 -31.52 23.06
CA ARG A 161 2.99 -30.52 23.41
C ARG A 161 2.79 -29.20 22.67
N LEU A 162 2.34 -29.25 21.41
CA LEU A 162 2.12 -28.06 20.59
C LEU A 162 0.85 -27.31 20.99
N TYR A 163 -0.19 -28.04 21.41
CA TYR A 163 -1.51 -27.48 21.75
C TYR A 163 -2.01 -28.06 23.09
N PRO A 164 -1.41 -27.66 24.23
CA PRO A 164 -1.74 -28.23 25.54
C PRO A 164 -3.19 -27.95 25.98
N GLU A 165 -3.75 -26.81 25.57
CA GLU A 165 -5.07 -26.34 26.00
C GLU A 165 -6.23 -26.80 25.09
N SER A 166 -5.95 -27.60 24.04
CA SER A 166 -6.98 -27.97 23.07
C SER A 166 -7.81 -29.17 23.53
N PRO A 167 -9.14 -29.02 23.73
CA PRO A 167 -10.00 -30.12 24.16
C PRO A 167 -10.12 -31.24 23.12
N LEU A 168 -9.91 -30.93 21.83
CA LEU A 168 -9.95 -31.91 20.73
C LEU A 168 -8.86 -32.99 20.85
N LEU A 169 -7.76 -32.65 21.52
CA LEU A 169 -6.62 -33.57 21.70
C LEU A 169 -6.76 -34.47 22.94
N HIS A 170 -7.79 -34.25 23.75
CA HIS A 170 -8.07 -35.09 24.91
C HIS A 170 -8.52 -36.48 24.46
N GLY A 171 -7.97 -37.52 25.08
CA GLY A 171 -8.33 -38.91 24.77
C GLY A 171 -7.81 -39.44 23.43
N LEU A 172 -6.91 -38.74 22.73
CA LEU A 172 -6.32 -39.25 21.48
C LEU A 172 -5.62 -40.61 21.64
N GLU A 173 -4.88 -40.79 22.73
CA GLU A 173 -4.18 -42.05 23.02
C GLU A 173 -5.17 -43.20 23.25
N GLN A 174 -6.31 -42.91 23.87
CA GLN A 174 -7.39 -43.88 24.05
C GLN A 174 -8.01 -44.26 22.70
N LYS A 175 -8.28 -43.28 21.82
CA LYS A 175 -8.78 -43.53 20.46
C LYS A 175 -7.83 -44.43 19.65
N ILE A 176 -6.52 -44.22 19.76
CA ILE A 176 -5.51 -45.08 19.10
C ILE A 176 -5.53 -46.50 19.71
N ALA A 177 -5.63 -46.61 21.03
CA ALA A 177 -5.69 -47.90 21.72
C ALA A 177 -6.95 -48.69 21.32
N ASP A 178 -8.10 -48.04 21.29
CA ASP A 178 -9.39 -48.64 20.90
C ASP A 178 -9.39 -49.05 19.42
N ALA A 179 -8.79 -48.24 18.53
CA ALA A 179 -8.63 -48.63 17.14
C ALA A 179 -7.74 -49.89 17.02
N ARG A 180 -6.63 -49.94 17.75
CA ARG A 180 -5.72 -51.10 17.73
C ARG A 180 -6.37 -52.39 18.21
N THR A 181 -7.26 -52.33 19.21
CA THR A 181 -7.98 -53.52 19.69
C THR A 181 -9.04 -54.00 18.71
N GLN A 182 -9.65 -53.11 17.92
CA GLN A 182 -10.63 -53.47 16.89
C GLN A 182 -10.02 -54.15 15.66
N TYR A 183 -8.76 -53.82 15.30
CA TYR A 183 -8.05 -54.45 14.18
C TYR A 183 -7.31 -55.75 14.54
N ARG A 184 -7.31 -56.13 15.82
CA ARG A 184 -6.68 -57.36 16.33
C ARG A 184 -7.64 -58.54 16.23
#